data_AF-A0A256ZMV6-F1
#
_entry.id   AF-A0A256ZMV6-F1
#
_cell.length_a   1.000
_cell.length_b   1.000
_cell.length_c   1.000
_cell.angle_alpha   90.00
_cell.angle_beta   90.00
_cell.angle_gamma   90.00
#
_symmetry.space_group_name_H-M   'P 1'
#
loop_
_entity.id
_entity.type
_entity.pdbx_description
1 polymer ?
#
loop_
_entity_poly.entity_id
_entity_poly.type
_entity_poly.pdbx_seq_one_letter_code
_entity_poly.pdbx_strand_id
1 'polypeptide(L)' 'MKLILVKKTSDELRFEVQGEDHTLLNLLQKTLLEDDGVLI' A
#
# COMPACT_ATOMS: atom_id res chain seq x y z
N MET A 1 -3.18 9.53 10.30
CA MET A 1 -2.92 9.20 8.89
C MET A 1 -2.74 10.42 7.96
N LYS A 2 -1.64 10.46 7.20
CA LYS A 2 -1.42 11.29 6.00
C LYS A 2 -0.82 10.41 4.90
N LEU A 3 -1.26 10.57 3.66
CA LEU A 3 -0.74 9.86 2.49
C LEU A 3 0.11 10.78 1.63
N ILE A 4 1.28 10.31 1.21
CA ILE A 4 2.16 11.04 0.29
C ILE A 4 2.39 10.15 -0.94
N LEU A 5 1.96 10.63 -2.10
CA LEU A 5 2.20 9.93 -3.36
C LEU A 5 3.67 10.06 -3.76
N VAL A 6 4.33 8.93 -4.00
CA VAL A 6 5.72 8.86 -4.45
C VAL A 6 5.79 8.57 -5.95
N LYS A 7 4.98 7.61 -6.43
CA LYS A 7 4.95 7.22 -7.85
C LYS A 7 3.57 6.71 -8.23
N LYS A 8 3.18 6.96 -9.47
CA LYS A 8 1.98 6.39 -10.10
C LYS A 8 2.25 6.08 -11.56
N THR A 9 2.00 4.84 -11.96
CA THR A 9 1.91 4.41 -13.36
C THR A 9 0.50 3.85 -13.63
N SER A 10 0.31 3.20 -14.77
CA SER A 10 -0.93 2.48 -15.09
C SER A 10 -1.20 1.28 -14.17
N ASP A 11 -0.14 0.68 -13.62
CA ASP A 11 -0.12 -0.63 -12.95
C ASP A 11 0.62 -0.63 -11.60
N GLU A 12 1.28 0.47 -11.23
CA GLU A 12 2.00 0.61 -9.96
C GLU A 12 1.57 1.89 -9.23
N LEU A 13 1.35 1.77 -7.91
CA LEU A 13 1.15 2.90 -7.01
C LEU A 13 2.11 2.79 -5.83
N ARG A 14 2.95 3.81 -5.64
CA ARG A 14 3.85 3.90 -4.49
C ARG A 14 3.48 5.12 -3.66
N PHE A 15 3.24 4.91 -2.37
CA PHE A 15 2.89 5.96 -1.43
C PHE A 15 3.50 5.70 -0.06
N GLU A 16 3.64 6.76 0.72
CA GLU A 16 4.00 6.69 2.13
C GLU A 16 2.79 6.97 3.00
N VAL A 17 2.67 6.22 4.10
CA VAL A 17 1.65 6.43 5.13
C VAL A 17 2.35 6.99 6.37
N GLN A 18 1.98 8.20 6.78
CA GLN A 18 2.50 8.83 7.99
C GLN A 18 1.47 8.82 9.11
N GLY A 19 1.95 8.61 10.34
CA GLY A 19 1.14 8.59 11.54
C GLY A 19 0.40 7.27 11.80
N GLU A 20 0.79 6.20 11.11
CA GLU A 20 0.31 4.84 11.33
C GLU A 20 1.51 3.92 11.61
N ASP A 21 1.26 2.81 12.31
CA ASP A 21 2.29 1.85 12.71
C ASP A 21 2.37 0.64 11.76
N HIS A 22 3.27 -0.30 12.08
CA HIS A 22 3.43 -1.54 11.29
C HIS A 22 2.19 -2.44 11.34
N THR A 23 1.33 -2.31 12.34
CA THR A 23 0.11 -3.12 12.48
C THR A 23 -0.81 -2.90 11.29
N LEU A 24 -1.09 -1.63 10.97
CA LEU A 24 -1.93 -1.28 9.81
C LEU A 24 -1.28 -1.70 8.50
N LEU A 25 0.01 -1.42 8.32
CA LEU A 25 0.71 -1.68 7.06
C LEU A 25 0.79 -3.17 6.74
N ASN A 26 1.02 -4.01 7.77
CA ASN A 26 1.04 -5.45 7.61
C ASN A 26 -0.35 -6.02 7.28
N LEU A 27 -1.41 -5.48 7.88
CA LEU A 27 -2.78 -5.89 7.55
C LEU A 27 -3.12 -5.51 6.10
N LEU A 28 -2.84 -4.26 5.71
CA LEU A 28 -3.08 -3.76 4.35
C LEU A 28 -2.34 -4.61 3.31
N GLN A 29 -1.06 -4.92 3.55
CA GLN A 29 -0.29 -5.76 2.65
C GLN A 29 -0.93 -7.15 2.49
N LYS A 30 -1.31 -7.81 3.59
CA LYS A 30 -1.93 -9.13 3.55
C LYS A 30 -3.26 -9.09 2.78
N THR A 31 -4.11 -8.11 3.06
CA THR A 31 -5.40 -7.95 2.38
C THR A 31 -5.25 -7.67 0.89
N LEU A 32 -4.25 -6.87 0.48
CA LEU A 32 -4.01 -6.64 -0.96
C LEU A 32 -3.54 -7.89 -1.69
N LEU A 33 -2.75 -8.74 -1.04
CA LEU A 33 -2.26 -10.01 -1.62
C LEU A 33 -3.33 -11.11 -1.71
N GLU A 34 -4.53 -10.88 -1.20
CA GLU A 34 -5.68 -11.79 -1.40
C GLU A 34 -6.35 -11.58 -2.77
N ASP A 35 -6.05 -10.48 -3.46
CA ASP A 35 -6.54 -10.21 -4.82
C ASP A 35 -5.52 -10.72 -5.86
N ASP A 36 -5.95 -11.64 -6.72
CA ASP A 36 -5.13 -12.22 -7.81
C ASP A 36 -4.61 -11.17 -8.81
N GLY A 37 -5.21 -9.97 -8.84
CA GLY A 37 -4.78 -8.84 -9.65
C GLY A 37 -3.60 -8.05 -9.07
N VAL A 38 -3.19 -8.33 -7.82
CA VAL A 38 -2.05 -7.66 -7.17
C VAL A 38 -0.79 -8.52 -7.30
N LEU A 39 0.24 -7.96 -7.93
CA LEU A 39 1.53 -8.62 -8.15
C LEU A 39 2.53 -8.26 -7.03
N ILE A 40 3.39 -9.22 -6.64
CA ILE A 40 4.46 -9.09 -5.62
C ILE A 40 5.73 -8.47 -6.21
#